data_AF-A0A1Y2A6P5-F1
#
_entry.id   AF-A0A1Y2A6P5-F1
#
_cell.length_a   1.000
_cell.length_b   1.000
_cell.length_c   1.000
_cell.angle_alpha   90.00
_cell.angle_beta   90.00
_cell.angle_gamma   90.00
#
_symmetry.space_group_name_H-M   'P 1'
#
loop_
_entity.id
_entity.type
_entity.pdbx_description
1 polymer ?
#
loop_
_entity_poly.entity_id
_entity_poly.type
_entity_poly.pdbx_seq_one_letter_code
_entity_poly.pdbx_strand_id
1 'polypeptide(L)'
;MLGEGALEMVDSAEKELSLQPPFRTELLRSVSGPAGESPLIPLLPATYRSRFTVRLVSADVHAFLQSELDLSRLNRIHKWLWMVGLPSSPRSLHVQRLKGREIVLAEQLDLHLVWSPTRVFIKPLPRFLLSARFWQRDLCPHYQLYQSAFGFLLSYVALVEREVDYQMAVGLGLLPAEITWPGWLSLVEEIVYNSSVAQSYLSNPSSYPSSESHVPVNPRFYYGELRLGRLNWIYRLGLGQPRGYMSRCTTYGAFIRDNINSLITLFAYTTIVLSAMQVGLSTAFLQDSYSFGMASYVFTLFAILAPLSAIVAIIFIFLVIFVFNLMRTLRVRKKRRQQGAGV
;
A
#
# COMPACT_ATOMS: atom_id res chain seq x y z
N MET A 1 10.90 -50.37 -20.51
CA MET A 1 11.89 -49.46 -19.92
C MET A 1 11.70 -48.03 -20.45
N LEU A 2 10.52 -47.42 -20.22
CA LEU A 2 10.21 -46.03 -20.59
C LEU A 2 9.43 -45.34 -19.46
N GLY A 3 9.67 -45.75 -18.20
CA GLY A 3 8.93 -45.30 -17.02
C GLY A 3 9.78 -44.62 -15.94
N GLU A 4 11.07 -44.93 -15.85
CA GLU A 4 11.95 -44.33 -14.82
C GLU A 4 12.51 -42.96 -15.24
N GLY A 5 12.80 -42.75 -16.53
CA GLY A 5 13.34 -41.47 -17.01
C GLY A 5 12.36 -40.30 -16.96
N ALA A 6 11.04 -40.55 -16.95
CA ALA A 6 10.03 -39.50 -16.80
C ALA A 6 9.83 -39.09 -15.34
N LEU A 7 10.02 -40.02 -14.39
CA LEU A 7 9.97 -39.71 -12.96
C LEU A 7 11.25 -38.98 -12.52
N GLU A 8 12.42 -39.39 -13.02
CA GLU A 8 13.69 -38.68 -12.76
C GLU A 8 13.75 -37.30 -13.42
N MET A 9 13.06 -37.06 -14.54
CA MET A 9 12.99 -35.71 -15.15
C MET A 9 12.00 -34.77 -14.45
N VAL A 10 10.97 -35.28 -13.78
CA VAL A 10 10.10 -34.46 -12.93
C VAL A 10 10.80 -34.14 -11.61
N ASP A 11 11.52 -35.11 -11.03
CA ASP A 11 12.35 -34.93 -9.83
C ASP A 11 13.58 -34.02 -10.09
N SER A 12 14.08 -33.99 -11.34
CA SER A 12 15.15 -33.08 -11.76
C SER A 12 14.66 -31.67 -12.14
N ALA A 13 13.36 -31.45 -12.33
CA ALA A 13 12.78 -30.13 -12.58
C ALA A 13 12.41 -29.40 -11.26
N GLU A 14 12.21 -30.15 -10.17
CA GLU A 14 12.20 -29.68 -8.78
C GLU A 14 13.61 -29.58 -8.18
N LYS A 15 14.66 -29.57 -9.01
CA LYS A 15 15.99 -29.15 -8.62
C LYS A 15 15.91 -27.65 -8.30
N GLU A 16 15.55 -27.39 -7.04
CA GLU A 16 15.36 -26.11 -6.39
C GLU A 16 16.23 -25.04 -7.04
N LEU A 17 15.59 -24.01 -7.59
CA LEU A 17 16.22 -22.72 -7.75
C LEU A 17 16.55 -22.25 -6.32
N SER A 18 17.67 -22.72 -5.77
CA SER A 18 18.07 -22.49 -4.39
C SER A 18 18.23 -21.00 -4.19
N LEU A 19 17.16 -20.37 -3.67
CA LEU A 19 17.14 -18.94 -3.42
C LEU A 19 18.29 -18.64 -2.45
N GLN A 20 19.21 -17.79 -2.88
CA GLN A 20 20.30 -17.33 -2.04
C GLN A 20 19.91 -16.02 -1.34
N PRO A 21 20.44 -15.78 -0.13
CA PRO A 21 20.25 -14.50 0.51
C PRO A 21 20.85 -13.40 -0.39
N PRO A 22 20.21 -12.22 -0.46
CA PRO A 22 20.66 -11.14 -1.35
C PRO A 22 21.99 -10.51 -0.93
N PHE A 23 22.44 -10.77 0.30
CA PHE A 23 23.69 -10.29 0.86
C PHE A 23 24.20 -11.27 1.93
N ARG A 24 25.47 -11.15 2.31
CA ARG A 24 26.16 -11.94 3.34
C ARG A 24 26.59 -11.08 4.51
N THR A 25 26.65 -9.77 4.34
CA THR A 25 27.04 -8.81 5.40
C THR A 25 26.01 -8.81 6.53
N GLU A 26 26.47 -9.09 7.76
CA GLU A 26 25.65 -9.00 8.97
C GLU A 26 25.85 -7.62 9.62
N LEU A 27 24.91 -6.70 9.39
CA LEU A 27 24.99 -5.31 9.90
C LEU A 27 24.70 -5.19 11.39
N LEU A 28 23.91 -6.11 11.95
CA LEU A 28 23.43 -6.06 13.33
C LEU A 28 24.41 -6.76 14.31
N ARG A 29 25.72 -6.64 14.06
CA ARG A 29 26.74 -7.26 14.91
C ARG A 29 26.86 -6.47 16.20
N SER A 30 26.55 -7.11 17.32
CA SER A 30 26.65 -6.54 18.66
C SER A 30 28.02 -5.91 18.89
N VAL A 31 27.99 -4.72 19.50
CA VAL A 31 29.10 -4.24 20.31
C VAL A 31 29.43 -5.34 21.33
N SER A 32 30.62 -5.94 21.18
CA SER A 32 31.36 -6.88 22.05
C SER A 32 30.83 -8.31 22.32
N GLY A 33 31.63 -9.33 21.96
CA GLY A 33 31.56 -10.72 22.44
C GLY A 33 31.98 -11.78 21.39
N PRO A 34 32.92 -12.71 21.65
CA PRO A 34 33.39 -13.68 20.65
C PRO A 34 32.33 -14.74 20.36
N ALA A 35 32.15 -15.04 19.06
CA ALA A 35 31.51 -16.21 18.47
C ALA A 35 30.46 -16.97 19.32
N GLY A 36 29.21 -16.50 19.31
CA GLY A 36 28.08 -17.35 19.71
C GLY A 36 26.85 -16.64 20.28
N GLU A 37 26.94 -15.37 20.67
CA GLU A 37 25.84 -14.73 21.40
C GLU A 37 24.74 -14.15 20.50
N SER A 38 23.51 -14.34 20.98
CA SER A 38 22.28 -13.80 20.38
C SER A 38 22.35 -12.28 20.29
N PRO A 39 21.71 -11.64 19.30
CA PRO A 39 21.75 -10.19 19.17
C PRO A 39 21.20 -9.52 20.44
N LEU A 40 21.90 -8.49 20.94
CA LEU A 40 21.55 -7.70 22.13
C LEU A 40 20.09 -7.24 22.15
N ILE A 41 19.53 -7.00 20.96
CA ILE A 41 18.11 -6.71 20.76
C ILE A 41 17.54 -7.81 19.86
N PRO A 42 16.38 -8.38 20.20
CA PRO A 42 15.77 -9.46 19.43
C PRO A 42 15.44 -9.02 17.99
N LEU A 43 15.54 -9.97 17.04
CA LEU A 43 15.20 -9.75 15.63
C LEU A 43 13.70 -9.74 15.37
N LEU A 44 12.96 -10.52 16.15
CA LEU A 44 11.52 -10.75 15.99
C LEU A 44 10.73 -10.04 17.09
N PRO A 45 9.52 -9.53 16.77
CA PRO A 45 8.64 -8.96 17.78
C PRO A 45 8.05 -10.05 18.69
N ALA A 46 7.50 -9.64 19.84
CA ALA A 46 6.90 -10.60 20.80
C ALA A 46 5.61 -11.22 20.26
N THR A 47 4.72 -10.42 19.69
CA THR A 47 3.39 -10.84 19.26
C THR A 47 3.01 -10.23 17.92
N TYR A 48 2.13 -10.91 17.20
CA TYR A 48 1.53 -10.39 15.97
C TYR A 48 0.01 -10.56 16.01
N ARG A 49 -0.68 -9.73 15.22
CA ARG A 49 -2.14 -9.76 15.15
C ARG A 49 -2.58 -10.38 13.83
N SER A 50 -3.13 -11.59 13.91
CA SER A 50 -3.85 -12.19 12.79
C SER A 50 -5.35 -11.93 12.95
N ARG A 51 -5.90 -11.07 12.10
CA ARG A 51 -7.31 -10.65 12.10
C ARG A 51 -7.75 -10.00 13.43
N PHE A 52 -8.30 -10.79 14.36
CA PHE A 52 -8.86 -10.33 15.63
C PHE A 52 -8.23 -11.00 16.85
N THR A 53 -7.20 -11.83 16.63
CA THR A 53 -6.48 -12.59 17.66
C THR A 53 -5.03 -12.16 17.71
N VAL A 54 -4.50 -12.02 18.92
CA VAL A 54 -3.08 -11.77 19.16
C VAL A 54 -2.42 -13.13 19.40
N ARG A 55 -1.31 -13.40 18.71
CA ARG A 55 -0.55 -14.65 18.81
C ARG A 55 0.91 -14.34 19.10
N LEU A 56 1.58 -15.25 19.80
CA LEU A 56 3.01 -15.16 20.07
C LEU A 56 3.79 -15.50 18.80
N VAL A 57 4.83 -14.73 18.48
CA VAL A 57 5.63 -14.97 17.26
C VAL A 57 6.49 -16.23 17.41
N SER A 58 7.05 -16.46 18.59
CA SER A 58 7.89 -17.65 18.85
C SER A 58 7.13 -18.98 18.72
N ALA A 59 5.79 -18.96 18.81
CA ALA A 59 4.98 -20.16 18.62
C ALA A 59 4.86 -20.55 17.13
N ASP A 60 4.87 -19.57 16.22
CA ASP A 60 4.71 -19.79 14.78
C ASP A 60 5.28 -18.61 13.99
N VAL A 61 6.59 -18.69 13.73
CA VAL A 61 7.34 -17.65 13.00
C VAL A 61 6.89 -17.58 11.55
N HIS A 62 6.55 -18.72 10.94
CA HIS A 62 6.11 -18.76 9.55
C HIS A 62 4.77 -18.04 9.35
N ALA A 63 3.77 -18.31 10.19
CA ALA A 63 2.50 -17.59 10.12
C ALA A 63 2.64 -16.09 10.46
N PHE A 64 3.58 -15.73 11.34
CA PHE A 64 3.96 -14.34 11.53
C PHE A 64 4.46 -13.72 10.22
N LEU A 65 5.46 -14.32 9.57
CA LEU A 65 6.03 -13.82 8.32
C LEU A 65 5.00 -13.71 7.19
N GLN A 66 4.10 -14.69 7.07
CA GLN A 66 2.99 -14.63 6.13
C GLN A 66 2.08 -13.42 6.38
N SER A 67 1.82 -13.08 7.64
CA SER A 67 1.00 -11.91 7.99
C SER A 67 1.74 -10.59 7.84
N GLU A 68 3.04 -10.58 8.14
CA GLU A 68 3.91 -9.41 8.14
C GLU A 68 4.24 -8.94 6.73
N LEU A 69 4.48 -9.90 5.82
CA LEU A 69 4.82 -9.69 4.42
C LEU A 69 3.60 -9.84 3.48
N ASP A 70 2.37 -9.77 4.03
CA ASP A 70 1.14 -9.95 3.23
C ASP A 70 0.92 -8.79 2.25
N LEU A 71 1.00 -9.09 0.96
CA LEU A 71 0.69 -8.19 -0.14
C LEU A 71 -0.55 -8.61 -0.95
N SER A 72 -1.31 -9.60 -0.46
CA SER A 72 -2.47 -10.19 -1.16
C SER A 72 -3.50 -9.14 -1.59
N ARG A 73 -3.66 -8.09 -0.78
CA ARG A 73 -4.57 -6.97 -1.06
C ARG A 73 -4.16 -6.15 -2.29
N LEU A 74 -2.87 -5.87 -2.44
CA LEU A 74 -2.35 -5.13 -3.60
C LEU A 74 -2.26 -6.04 -4.83
N ASN A 75 -1.85 -7.29 -4.65
CA ASN A 75 -1.74 -8.26 -5.75
C ASN A 75 -3.09 -8.52 -6.41
N ARG A 76 -4.20 -8.54 -5.65
CA ARG A 76 -5.55 -8.71 -6.21
C ARG A 76 -5.94 -7.61 -7.21
N ILE A 77 -5.45 -6.39 -7.02
CA ILE A 77 -5.77 -5.24 -7.88
C ILE A 77 -4.60 -4.88 -8.80
N HIS A 78 -3.63 -5.79 -8.97
CA HIS A 78 -2.40 -5.52 -9.71
C HIS A 78 -2.66 -4.92 -11.10
N LYS A 79 -3.65 -5.47 -11.82
CA LYS A 79 -4.09 -4.99 -13.15
C LYS A 79 -4.53 -3.52 -13.18
N TRP A 80 -4.84 -2.91 -12.03
CA TRP A 80 -5.27 -1.53 -11.90
C TRP A 80 -4.22 -0.63 -11.24
N LEU A 81 -3.06 -1.17 -10.82
CA LEU A 81 -2.02 -0.40 -10.13
C LEU A 81 -1.41 0.69 -11.02
N TRP A 82 -1.41 0.53 -12.35
CA TRP A 82 -0.99 1.57 -13.29
C TRP A 82 -1.83 2.84 -13.18
N MET A 83 -3.09 2.75 -12.76
CA MET A 83 -3.92 3.93 -12.47
C MET A 83 -3.54 4.56 -11.13
N VAL A 84 -2.97 3.80 -10.19
CA VAL A 84 -2.69 4.25 -8.82
C VAL A 84 -1.32 4.92 -8.71
N GLY A 85 -0.31 4.35 -9.34
CA GLY A 85 1.09 4.80 -9.28
C GLY A 85 1.78 4.69 -10.63
N LEU A 86 2.87 5.45 -10.78
CA LEU A 86 3.77 5.29 -11.92
C LEU A 86 4.64 4.05 -11.67
N PRO A 87 4.91 3.20 -12.69
CA PRO A 87 5.90 2.13 -12.58
C PRO A 87 7.30 2.75 -12.52
N SER A 88 7.71 3.12 -11.32
CA SER A 88 9.00 3.72 -11.02
C SER A 88 9.44 3.29 -9.63
N SER A 89 10.74 3.24 -9.39
CA SER A 89 11.29 3.12 -8.03
C SER A 89 10.75 4.23 -7.13
N PRO A 90 10.63 4.00 -5.81
CA PRO A 90 10.20 5.05 -4.89
C PRO A 90 11.22 6.18 -4.87
N ARG A 91 10.73 7.40 -4.59
CA ARG A 91 11.62 8.54 -4.40
C ARG A 91 12.21 8.53 -3.00
N SER A 92 13.45 9.01 -2.88
CA SER A 92 14.20 9.13 -1.63
C SER A 92 13.49 9.96 -0.56
N LEU A 93 13.85 9.73 0.70
CA LEU A 93 13.17 10.30 1.88
C LEU A 93 13.18 11.83 1.88
N HIS A 94 14.29 12.47 1.52
CA HIS A 94 14.39 13.92 1.44
C HIS A 94 13.45 14.49 0.38
N VAL A 95 13.26 13.80 -0.74
CA VAL A 95 12.31 14.20 -1.78
C VAL A 95 10.87 14.08 -1.30
N GLN A 96 10.54 13.08 -0.47
CA GLN A 96 9.22 13.01 0.16
C GLN A 96 8.95 14.24 1.02
N ARG A 97 9.95 14.66 1.82
CA ARG A 97 9.87 15.86 2.65
C ARG A 97 9.77 17.14 1.83
N LEU A 98 10.54 17.25 0.74
CA LEU A 98 10.48 18.36 -0.22
C LEU A 98 9.07 18.51 -0.85
N LYS A 99 8.38 17.39 -1.05
CA LYS A 99 6.99 17.37 -1.54
C LYS A 99 5.96 17.76 -0.47
N GLY A 100 6.39 18.17 0.72
CA GLY A 100 5.51 18.54 1.82
C GLY A 100 4.78 17.36 2.45
N ARG A 101 5.28 16.13 2.26
CA ARG A 101 4.68 14.92 2.85
C ARG A 101 5.33 14.62 4.18
N GLU A 102 4.51 14.50 5.20
CA GLU A 102 4.87 13.93 6.50
C GLU A 102 5.08 12.42 6.35
N ILE A 103 6.20 11.90 6.85
CA ILE A 103 6.49 10.47 6.84
C ILE A 103 5.85 9.85 8.08
N VAL A 104 4.88 8.96 7.86
CA VAL A 104 4.12 8.29 8.92
C VAL A 104 4.51 6.82 8.97
N LEU A 105 4.87 6.34 10.16
CA LEU A 105 5.22 4.95 10.37
C LEU A 105 3.99 4.05 10.24
N ALA A 106 4.08 3.01 9.42
CA ALA A 106 3.00 2.05 9.22
C ALA A 106 3.53 0.62 9.20
N GLU A 107 3.19 -0.19 10.19
CA GLU A 107 3.69 -1.56 10.29
C GLU A 107 3.15 -2.52 9.21
N GLN A 108 2.06 -2.17 8.52
CA GLN A 108 1.53 -3.04 7.48
C GLN A 108 2.30 -2.87 6.17
N LEU A 109 2.85 -3.96 5.61
CA LEU A 109 3.63 -3.90 4.37
C LEU A 109 2.80 -3.39 3.17
N ASP A 110 1.50 -3.70 3.15
CA ASP A 110 0.58 -3.23 2.12
C ASP A 110 0.33 -1.70 2.16
N LEU A 111 0.68 -1.02 3.25
CA LEU A 111 0.64 0.44 3.36
C LEU A 111 1.98 1.10 3.03
N HIS A 112 3.09 0.36 3.00
CA HIS A 112 4.39 0.91 2.65
C HIS A 112 4.29 1.64 1.29
N LEU A 113 4.84 2.86 1.21
CA LEU A 113 4.82 3.78 0.06
C LEU A 113 3.42 4.17 -0.48
N VAL A 114 2.36 3.90 0.27
CA VAL A 114 1.04 4.47 -0.01
C VAL A 114 1.05 5.92 0.49
N TRP A 115 0.64 6.85 -0.37
CA TRP A 115 0.72 8.27 -0.05
C TRP A 115 -0.59 9.02 -0.27
N SER A 116 -0.61 10.19 0.34
CA SER A 116 -1.65 11.19 0.29
C SER A 116 -1.06 12.59 0.22
N PRO A 117 -1.82 13.62 -0.14
CA PRO A 117 -1.27 14.95 -0.38
C PRO A 117 -0.34 15.45 0.72
N THR A 118 -0.64 15.14 1.98
CA THR A 118 0.13 15.59 3.15
C THR A 118 0.96 14.51 3.82
N ARG A 119 0.81 13.22 3.46
CA ARG A 119 1.41 12.10 4.22
C ARG A 119 1.83 10.96 3.32
N VAL A 120 2.94 10.30 3.64
CA VAL A 120 3.36 9.02 3.06
C VAL A 120 3.52 8.00 4.17
N PHE A 121 2.98 6.80 3.98
CA PHE A 121 3.12 5.71 4.94
C PHE A 121 4.36 4.89 4.59
N ILE A 122 5.26 4.72 5.56
CA ILE A 122 6.49 3.94 5.37
C ILE A 122 6.60 2.95 6.53
N LYS A 123 6.66 1.66 6.19
CA LYS A 123 6.97 0.60 7.14
C LYS A 123 8.45 0.65 7.53
N PRO A 124 8.80 0.72 8.83
CA PRO A 124 10.18 0.57 9.31
C PRO A 124 10.82 -0.73 8.83
N LEU A 125 12.12 -0.73 8.55
CA LEU A 125 12.82 -1.92 8.08
C LEU A 125 13.01 -2.90 9.24
N PRO A 126 12.35 -4.07 9.24
CA PRO A 126 12.47 -5.02 10.33
C PRO A 126 13.87 -5.59 10.42
N ARG A 127 14.34 -5.77 11.66
CA ARG A 127 15.70 -6.22 11.97
C ARG A 127 16.01 -7.60 11.39
N PHE A 128 15.02 -8.49 11.33
CA PHE A 128 15.18 -9.82 10.72
C PHE A 128 15.51 -9.77 9.22
N LEU A 129 15.12 -8.72 8.48
CA LEU A 129 15.47 -8.57 7.06
C LEU A 129 16.92 -8.12 6.84
N LEU A 130 17.63 -7.71 7.90
CA LEU A 130 19.03 -7.29 7.85
C LEU A 130 20.00 -8.40 8.27
N SER A 131 19.50 -9.61 8.52
CA SER A 131 20.33 -10.77 8.86
C SER A 131 20.29 -11.82 7.77
N ALA A 132 21.43 -12.04 7.10
CA ALA A 132 21.58 -13.01 6.02
C ALA A 132 21.24 -14.44 6.47
N ARG A 133 21.54 -14.78 7.73
CA ARG A 133 21.15 -16.07 8.33
C ARG A 133 19.63 -16.26 8.39
N PHE A 134 18.89 -15.20 8.70
CA PHE A 134 17.42 -15.25 8.74
C PHE A 134 16.84 -15.46 7.34
N TRP A 135 17.42 -14.83 6.32
CA TRP A 135 17.04 -15.07 4.93
C TRP A 135 17.19 -16.54 4.55
N GLN A 136 18.35 -17.13 4.79
CA GLN A 136 18.62 -18.53 4.47
C GLN A 136 17.64 -19.49 5.16
N ARG A 137 17.34 -19.26 6.44
CA ARG A 137 16.52 -20.16 7.25
C ARG A 137 15.02 -20.02 7.00
N ASP A 138 14.51 -18.79 6.96
CA ASP A 138 13.06 -18.53 7.04
C ASP A 138 12.44 -18.01 5.73
N LEU A 139 13.22 -17.33 4.87
CA LEU A 139 12.71 -16.69 3.65
C LEU A 139 13.06 -17.46 2.37
N CYS A 140 14.30 -17.91 2.21
CA CYS A 140 14.76 -18.66 1.03
C CYS A 140 13.95 -19.95 0.77
N PRO A 141 13.51 -20.72 1.78
CA PRO A 141 12.66 -21.89 1.53
C PRO A 141 11.25 -21.52 0.99
N HIS A 142 10.83 -20.26 1.13
CA HIS A 142 9.47 -19.82 0.83
C HIS A 142 9.47 -18.73 -0.24
N TYR A 143 9.35 -19.13 -1.50
CA TYR A 143 9.45 -18.25 -2.67
C TYR A 143 8.60 -16.97 -2.57
N GLN A 144 7.34 -17.06 -2.15
CA GLN A 144 6.45 -15.89 -2.03
C GLN A 144 6.87 -14.90 -0.94
N LEU A 145 7.41 -15.39 0.18
CA LEU A 145 7.93 -14.55 1.26
C LEU A 145 9.22 -13.87 0.80
N TYR A 146 10.10 -14.62 0.14
CA TYR A 146 11.32 -14.08 -0.47
C TYR A 146 11.01 -12.93 -1.43
N GLN A 147 10.07 -13.12 -2.37
CA GLN A 147 9.67 -12.10 -3.33
C GLN A 147 9.20 -10.80 -2.67
N SER A 148 8.43 -10.92 -1.59
CA SER A 148 7.86 -9.79 -0.87
C SER A 148 8.90 -9.08 -0.01
N ALA A 149 9.74 -9.85 0.70
CA ALA A 149 10.87 -9.33 1.49
C ALA A 149 11.91 -8.64 0.60
N PHE A 150 12.25 -9.22 -0.55
CA PHE A 150 13.28 -8.71 -1.44
C PHE A 150 12.84 -7.43 -2.12
N GLY A 151 11.61 -7.39 -2.64
CA GLY A 151 11.05 -6.14 -3.17
C GLY A 151 10.97 -5.03 -2.12
N PHE A 152 10.65 -5.39 -0.88
CA PHE A 152 10.65 -4.43 0.23
C PHE A 152 12.06 -3.92 0.56
N LEU A 153 13.06 -4.78 0.60
CA LEU A 153 14.45 -4.38 0.79
C LEU A 153 14.92 -3.43 -0.33
N LEU A 154 14.61 -3.75 -1.60
CA LEU A 154 14.93 -2.88 -2.75
C LEU A 154 14.26 -1.52 -2.68
N SER A 155 13.03 -1.46 -2.15
CA SER A 155 12.36 -0.17 -1.94
C SER A 155 13.09 0.72 -0.94
N TYR A 156 13.76 0.13 0.04
CA TYR A 156 14.61 0.84 1.00
C TYR A 156 15.93 1.32 0.38
N VAL A 157 16.53 0.53 -0.50
CA VAL A 157 17.70 0.94 -1.31
C VAL A 157 17.39 2.23 -2.08
N ALA A 158 16.21 2.33 -2.69
CA ALA A 158 15.78 3.52 -3.41
C ALA A 158 15.31 4.68 -2.49
N LEU A 159 14.88 4.39 -1.26
CA LEU A 159 14.49 5.42 -0.28
C LEU A 159 15.69 6.13 0.36
N VAL A 160 16.77 5.39 0.62
CA VAL A 160 17.96 5.85 1.35
C VAL A 160 19.14 5.97 0.38
N GLU A 161 19.10 7.01 -0.44
CA GLU A 161 20.09 7.28 -1.50
C GLU A 161 21.32 8.03 -0.95
N ARG A 162 21.10 8.98 -0.04
CA ARG A 162 22.15 9.88 0.47
C ARG A 162 22.29 9.77 1.97
N GLU A 163 23.41 10.26 2.50
CA GLU A 163 23.65 10.32 3.94
C GLU A 163 22.56 11.09 4.69
N VAL A 164 22.02 12.17 4.08
CA VAL A 164 20.89 12.94 4.65
C VAL A 164 19.64 12.06 4.78
N ASP A 165 19.36 11.20 3.79
CA ASP A 165 18.25 10.26 3.86
C ASP A 165 18.46 9.22 4.96
N TYR A 166 19.70 8.74 5.12
CA TYR A 166 20.08 7.82 6.19
C TYR A 166 19.87 8.45 7.58
N GLN A 167 20.34 9.68 7.78
CA GLN A 167 20.14 10.42 9.04
C GLN A 167 18.65 10.62 9.33
N MET A 168 17.85 10.93 8.32
CA MET A 168 16.39 11.00 8.47
C MET A 168 15.76 9.64 8.78
N ALA A 169 16.20 8.57 8.13
CA ALA A 169 15.68 7.23 8.37
C ALA A 169 15.94 6.78 9.81
N VAL A 170 17.15 7.00 10.33
CA VAL A 170 17.49 6.72 11.73
C VAL A 170 16.70 7.63 12.67
N GLY A 171 16.64 8.94 12.41
CA GLY A 171 15.90 9.90 13.24
C GLY A 171 14.40 9.63 13.32
N LEU A 172 13.81 9.06 12.27
CA LEU A 172 12.39 8.66 12.22
C LEU A 172 12.14 7.22 12.72
N GLY A 173 13.20 6.47 13.09
CA GLY A 173 13.08 5.06 13.48
C GLY A 173 12.72 4.12 12.33
N LEU A 174 12.96 4.52 11.07
CA LEU A 174 12.79 3.67 9.88
C LEU A 174 13.93 2.68 9.69
N LEU A 175 15.13 3.03 10.13
CA LEU A 175 16.30 2.16 10.19
C LEU A 175 16.74 2.00 11.66
N PRO A 176 17.17 0.80 12.06
CA PRO A 176 17.83 0.58 13.34
C PRO A 176 19.06 1.51 13.49
N ALA A 177 19.20 2.14 14.66
CA ALA A 177 20.25 3.14 14.92
C ALA A 177 21.68 2.53 14.97
N GLU A 178 21.77 1.20 15.05
CA GLU A 178 23.02 0.44 15.06
C GLU A 178 23.65 0.35 13.67
N ILE A 179 22.86 0.55 12.61
CA ILE A 179 23.37 0.54 11.23
C ILE A 179 24.09 1.86 11.00
N THR A 180 25.38 1.80 10.70
CA THR A 180 26.16 2.97 10.30
C THR A 180 26.00 3.25 8.80
N TRP A 181 26.25 4.50 8.38
CA TRP A 181 26.22 4.85 6.95
C TRP A 181 27.19 4.00 6.10
N PRO A 182 28.45 3.76 6.49
CA PRO A 182 29.32 2.84 5.77
C PRO A 182 28.78 1.41 5.69
N GLY A 183 28.17 0.91 6.78
CA GLY A 183 27.52 -0.41 6.77
C GLY A 183 26.35 -0.48 5.80
N TRP A 184 25.51 0.57 5.77
CA TRP A 184 24.44 0.68 4.78
C TRP A 184 24.97 0.67 3.35
N LEU A 185 26.03 1.43 3.05
CA LEU A 185 26.67 1.44 1.73
C LEU A 185 27.15 0.05 1.32
N SER A 186 27.90 -0.64 2.17
CA SER A 186 28.39 -2.00 1.88
C SER A 186 27.25 -2.99 1.64
N LEU A 187 26.16 -2.90 2.40
CA LEU A 187 24.97 -3.73 2.19
C LEU A 187 24.33 -3.46 0.83
N VAL A 188 24.12 -2.18 0.49
CA VAL A 188 23.51 -1.78 -0.79
C VAL A 188 24.35 -2.24 -1.96
N GLU A 189 25.67 -2.02 -1.91
CA GLU A 189 26.61 -2.50 -2.92
C GLU A 189 26.49 -4.01 -3.10
N GLU A 190 26.52 -4.77 -2.01
CA GLU A 190 26.41 -6.23 -2.07
C GLU A 190 25.08 -6.69 -2.69
N ILE A 191 23.95 -6.07 -2.32
CA ILE A 191 22.63 -6.39 -2.89
C ILE A 191 22.58 -6.13 -4.40
N VAL A 192 23.12 -4.98 -4.83
CA VAL A 192 23.07 -4.56 -6.24
C VAL A 192 24.03 -5.38 -7.10
N TYR A 193 25.21 -5.71 -6.60
CA TYR A 193 26.19 -6.52 -7.33
C TYR A 193 25.83 -8.01 -7.38
N ASN A 194 25.28 -8.58 -6.30
CA ASN A 194 24.97 -10.00 -6.25
C ASN A 194 23.68 -10.38 -6.99
N SER A 195 22.84 -9.41 -7.34
CA SER A 195 21.54 -9.67 -7.96
C SER A 195 21.37 -8.85 -9.23
N SER A 196 21.48 -9.53 -10.38
CA SER A 196 21.11 -8.96 -11.69
C SER A 196 19.68 -8.41 -11.71
N VAL A 197 18.79 -8.96 -10.86
CA VAL A 197 17.43 -8.48 -10.69
C VAL A 197 17.36 -7.19 -9.88
N ALA A 198 18.18 -7.02 -8.85
CA ALA A 198 18.30 -5.73 -8.15
C ALA A 198 18.79 -4.65 -9.12
N GLN A 199 19.79 -4.97 -9.94
CA GLN A 199 20.32 -4.05 -10.93
C GLN A 199 19.26 -3.67 -11.97
N SER A 200 18.51 -4.62 -12.53
CA SER A 200 17.45 -4.31 -13.51
C SER A 200 16.30 -3.52 -12.89
N TYR A 201 15.90 -3.84 -11.65
CA TYR A 201 14.89 -3.11 -10.89
C TYR A 201 15.25 -1.63 -10.70
N LEU A 202 16.50 -1.35 -10.33
CA LEU A 202 16.97 0.02 -10.10
C LEU A 202 17.24 0.79 -11.40
N SER A 203 17.76 0.11 -12.43
CA SER A 203 18.18 0.74 -13.69
C SER A 203 17.03 1.01 -14.66
N ASN A 204 16.05 0.11 -14.73
CA ASN A 204 14.94 0.21 -15.66
C ASN A 204 13.61 -0.19 -15.00
N PRO A 205 13.05 0.67 -14.14
CA PRO A 205 11.82 0.36 -13.43
C PRO A 205 10.58 0.29 -14.35
N SER A 206 10.70 0.76 -15.60
CA SER A 206 9.64 0.69 -16.62
C SER A 206 9.63 -0.60 -17.44
N SER A 207 10.72 -1.38 -17.45
CA SER A 207 10.72 -2.70 -18.10
C SER A 207 9.97 -3.69 -17.22
N TYR A 208 8.66 -3.76 -17.42
CA TYR A 208 7.85 -4.81 -16.84
C TYR A 208 8.25 -6.13 -17.50
N PRO A 209 8.76 -7.14 -16.78
CA PRO A 209 9.05 -8.44 -17.38
C PRO A 209 7.72 -9.05 -17.81
N SER A 210 7.38 -8.87 -19.08
CA SER A 210 6.24 -9.50 -19.71
C SER A 210 6.59 -10.98 -19.87
N SER A 211 6.10 -11.81 -18.96
CA SER A 211 6.20 -13.27 -19.02
C SER A 211 7.58 -13.85 -18.68
N GLU A 212 7.98 -13.79 -17.41
CA GLU A 212 8.89 -14.80 -16.86
C GLU A 212 8.32 -15.37 -15.55
N SER A 213 8.24 -16.69 -15.51
CA SER A 213 7.64 -17.49 -14.43
C SER A 213 8.41 -17.43 -13.10
N HIS A 214 9.49 -16.65 -13.01
CA HIS A 214 10.44 -16.70 -11.89
C HIS A 214 11.03 -15.34 -11.47
N VAL A 215 10.29 -14.25 -11.60
CA VAL A 215 10.73 -12.93 -11.11
C VAL A 215 10.88 -12.96 -9.57
N PRO A 216 12.07 -12.76 -8.98
CA PRO A 216 12.28 -12.88 -7.53
C PRO A 216 11.78 -11.65 -6.74
N VAL A 217 10.98 -10.77 -7.34
CA VAL A 217 10.43 -9.56 -6.73
C VAL A 217 8.91 -9.57 -6.88
N ASN A 218 8.19 -9.27 -5.80
CA ASN A 218 6.74 -9.20 -5.85
C ASN A 218 6.25 -8.06 -6.78
N PRO A 219 5.25 -8.29 -7.67
CA PRO A 219 4.78 -7.32 -8.65
C PRO A 219 4.39 -5.94 -8.08
N ARG A 220 3.98 -5.89 -6.81
CA ARG A 220 3.67 -4.64 -6.10
C ARG A 220 4.84 -3.65 -6.10
N PHE A 221 6.09 -4.11 -6.03
CA PHE A 221 7.26 -3.24 -5.87
C PHE A 221 7.73 -2.56 -7.15
N TYR A 222 7.25 -2.98 -8.33
CA TYR A 222 7.45 -2.21 -9.58
C TYR A 222 6.75 -0.84 -9.54
N TYR A 223 5.74 -0.71 -8.67
CA TYR A 223 5.12 0.57 -8.37
C TYR A 223 5.67 1.10 -7.05
N GLY A 224 6.56 2.08 -7.11
CA GLY A 224 7.13 2.71 -5.93
C GLY A 224 6.05 3.40 -5.08
N GLU A 225 5.52 4.52 -5.57
CA GLU A 225 4.54 5.33 -4.82
C GLU A 225 3.09 5.11 -5.27
N LEU A 226 2.21 4.71 -4.34
CA LEU A 226 0.80 4.45 -4.63
C LEU A 226 -0.12 5.54 -4.07
N ARG A 227 -0.95 6.16 -4.92
CA ARG A 227 -1.93 7.17 -4.49
C ARG A 227 -3.09 6.54 -3.72
N LEU A 228 -3.20 6.84 -2.42
CA LEU A 228 -4.29 6.34 -1.57
C LEU A 228 -5.68 6.73 -2.10
N GLY A 229 -5.84 7.92 -2.67
CA GLY A 229 -7.12 8.38 -3.23
C GLY A 229 -7.63 7.46 -4.34
N ARG A 230 -6.76 7.13 -5.32
CA ARG A 230 -7.10 6.25 -6.45
C ARG A 230 -7.29 4.81 -5.99
N LEU A 231 -6.47 4.37 -5.05
CA LEU A 231 -6.56 3.05 -4.43
C LEU A 231 -7.90 2.87 -3.70
N ASN A 232 -8.37 3.90 -2.99
CA ASN A 232 -9.69 3.92 -2.36
C ASN A 232 -10.82 3.83 -3.39
N TRP A 233 -10.72 4.54 -4.52
CA TRP A 233 -11.71 4.47 -5.59
C TRP A 233 -11.81 3.07 -6.19
N ILE A 234 -10.68 2.45 -6.50
CA ILE A 234 -10.64 1.06 -7.02
C ILE A 234 -11.31 0.09 -6.05
N TYR A 235 -11.01 0.21 -4.76
CA TYR A 235 -11.60 -0.67 -3.75
C TYR A 235 -13.10 -0.43 -3.57
N ARG A 236 -13.56 0.83 -3.63
CA ARG A 236 -14.97 1.19 -3.48
C ARG A 236 -15.80 0.76 -4.69
N LEU A 237 -15.34 1.09 -5.91
CA LEU A 237 -16.09 0.86 -7.14
C LEU A 237 -15.83 -0.52 -7.74
N GLY A 238 -14.56 -0.94 -7.81
CA GLY A 238 -14.17 -2.19 -8.47
C GLY A 238 -14.39 -3.44 -7.61
N LEU A 239 -14.27 -3.32 -6.29
CA LEU A 239 -14.37 -4.47 -5.37
C LEU A 239 -15.59 -4.39 -4.43
N GLY A 240 -16.41 -3.33 -4.55
CA GLY A 240 -17.59 -3.13 -3.70
C GLY A 240 -17.25 -3.01 -2.21
N GLN A 241 -16.04 -2.56 -1.85
CA GLN A 241 -15.62 -2.40 -0.45
C GLN A 241 -15.83 -0.94 -0.02
N PRO A 242 -16.94 -0.63 0.68
CA PRO A 242 -17.32 0.74 1.01
C PRO A 242 -16.26 1.53 1.80
N ARG A 243 -15.46 0.81 2.60
CA ARG A 243 -14.40 1.40 3.43
C ARG A 243 -13.19 1.89 2.60
N GLY A 244 -13.08 1.46 1.34
CA GLY A 244 -11.89 1.65 0.52
C GLY A 244 -10.72 0.80 1.00
N TYR A 245 -9.52 1.18 0.58
CA TYR A 245 -8.28 0.51 0.95
C TYR A 245 -7.83 0.89 2.36
N MET A 246 -7.81 2.18 2.67
CA MET A 246 -7.56 2.69 4.01
C MET A 246 -8.49 3.87 4.23
N SER A 247 -9.32 3.79 5.28
CA SER A 247 -10.24 4.86 5.61
C SER A 247 -9.43 6.02 6.20
N ARG A 248 -9.26 7.10 5.43
CA ARG A 248 -8.65 8.36 5.89
C ARG A 248 -9.46 8.98 7.04
N CYS A 249 -10.77 8.85 6.96
CA CYS A 249 -11.70 9.36 7.96
C CYS A 249 -12.13 8.22 8.86
N THR A 250 -11.81 8.31 10.14
CA THR A 250 -12.41 7.45 11.19
C THR A 250 -13.84 7.89 11.50
N THR A 251 -14.15 9.17 11.22
CA THR A 251 -15.43 9.81 11.53
C THR A 251 -16.11 10.29 10.26
N TYR A 252 -17.42 10.04 10.16
CA TYR A 252 -18.26 10.47 9.05
C TYR A 252 -18.23 11.99 8.80
N GLY A 253 -18.10 12.81 9.84
CA GLY A 253 -18.01 14.27 9.73
C GLY A 253 -16.79 14.76 8.94
N ALA A 254 -15.65 14.08 9.03
CA ALA A 254 -14.46 14.45 8.26
C ALA A 254 -14.65 14.20 6.75
N PHE A 255 -15.35 13.13 6.38
CA PHE A 255 -15.69 12.84 4.99
C PHE A 255 -16.60 13.92 4.38
N ILE A 256 -17.62 14.38 5.13
CA ILE A 256 -18.48 15.48 4.68
C ILE A 256 -17.68 16.76 4.53
N ARG A 257 -16.86 17.13 5.53
CA ARG A 257 -16.06 18.36 5.48
C ARG A 257 -15.12 18.40 4.28
N ASP A 258 -14.48 17.29 3.93
CA ASP A 258 -13.57 17.24 2.78
C ASP A 258 -14.29 17.41 1.42
N ASN A 259 -15.57 17.04 1.34
CA ASN A 259 -16.38 17.15 0.11
C ASN A 259 -17.31 18.37 0.09
N ILE A 260 -17.48 19.06 1.24
CA ILE A 260 -18.41 20.19 1.35
C ILE A 260 -17.99 21.35 0.44
N ASN A 261 -16.68 21.55 0.27
CA ASN A 261 -16.17 22.61 -0.61
C ASN A 261 -16.62 22.39 -2.05
N SER A 262 -16.51 21.16 -2.57
CA SER A 262 -16.98 20.83 -3.92
C SER A 262 -18.49 21.00 -4.07
N LEU A 263 -19.27 20.64 -3.03
CA LEU A 263 -20.72 20.82 -3.02
C LEU A 263 -21.10 22.31 -3.00
N ILE A 264 -20.41 23.12 -2.18
CA ILE A 264 -20.60 24.58 -2.13
C ILE A 264 -20.26 25.21 -3.48
N THR A 265 -19.14 24.82 -4.10
CA THR A 265 -18.75 25.33 -5.42
C THR A 265 -19.78 24.97 -6.48
N LEU A 266 -20.27 23.73 -6.51
CA LEU A 266 -21.32 23.30 -7.44
C LEU A 266 -22.60 24.11 -7.21
N PHE A 267 -23.03 24.23 -5.96
CA PHE A 267 -24.23 25.00 -5.59
C PHE A 267 -24.10 26.48 -5.97
N ALA A 268 -22.95 27.11 -5.71
CA ALA A 268 -22.69 28.50 -6.07
C ALA A 268 -22.73 28.70 -7.59
N TYR A 269 -22.09 27.82 -8.37
CA TYR A 269 -22.14 27.87 -9.83
C TYR A 269 -23.57 27.70 -10.35
N THR A 270 -24.30 26.71 -9.86
CA THR A 270 -25.71 26.48 -10.23
C THR A 270 -26.58 27.70 -9.90
N THR A 271 -26.38 28.32 -8.74
CA THR A 271 -27.14 29.52 -8.33
C THR A 271 -26.85 30.71 -9.22
N ILE A 272 -25.58 30.95 -9.58
CA ILE A 272 -25.18 32.03 -10.49
C ILE A 272 -25.83 31.84 -11.87
N VAL A 273 -25.73 30.64 -12.44
CA VAL A 273 -26.32 30.39 -13.77
C VAL A 273 -27.84 30.50 -13.72
N LEU A 274 -28.48 30.00 -12.67
CA LEU A 274 -29.93 30.10 -12.51
C LEU A 274 -30.40 31.56 -12.38
N SER A 275 -29.63 32.38 -11.65
CA SER A 275 -29.92 33.81 -11.51
C SER A 275 -29.77 34.55 -12.85
N ALA A 276 -28.70 34.27 -13.60
CA ALA A 276 -28.51 34.86 -14.93
C ALA A 276 -29.62 34.44 -15.91
N MET A 277 -30.09 33.20 -15.80
CA MET A 277 -31.19 32.68 -16.62
C MET A 277 -32.54 33.33 -16.29
N GLN A 278 -32.82 33.56 -15.00
CA GLN A 278 -34.00 34.31 -14.55
C GLN A 278 -33.99 35.75 -15.09
N VAL A 279 -32.82 36.41 -15.07
CA VAL A 279 -32.66 37.74 -15.67
C VAL A 279 -32.88 37.70 -17.18
N GLY A 280 -32.34 36.70 -17.89
CA GLY A 280 -32.56 36.55 -19.34
C GLY A 280 -34.05 36.37 -19.70
N LEU A 281 -34.79 35.56 -18.95
CA LEU A 281 -36.23 35.37 -19.15
C LEU A 281 -37.05 36.64 -18.89
N SER A 282 -36.54 37.56 -18.08
CA SER A 282 -37.19 38.84 -17.79
C SER A 282 -36.96 39.92 -18.86
N THR A 283 -36.12 39.65 -19.86
CA THR A 283 -35.85 40.60 -20.96
C THR A 283 -36.74 40.33 -22.17
N ALA A 284 -37.38 41.38 -22.69
CA ALA A 284 -38.29 41.28 -23.84
C ALA A 284 -37.65 40.69 -25.12
N PHE A 285 -36.32 40.78 -25.26
CA PHE A 285 -35.59 40.21 -26.39
C PHE A 285 -35.52 38.68 -26.39
N LEU A 286 -35.47 38.05 -25.22
CA LEU A 286 -35.26 36.60 -25.07
C LEU A 286 -36.52 35.86 -24.64
N GLN A 287 -37.47 36.57 -24.01
CA GLN A 287 -38.72 36.03 -23.51
C GLN A 287 -39.58 35.35 -24.58
N ASP A 288 -39.63 35.92 -25.79
CA ASP A 288 -40.48 35.41 -26.87
C ASP A 288 -39.82 34.26 -27.67
N SER A 289 -38.57 33.91 -27.36
CA SER A 289 -37.86 32.86 -28.09
C SER A 289 -38.10 31.48 -27.45
N TYR A 290 -38.79 30.60 -28.18
CA TYR A 290 -39.11 29.23 -27.73
C TYR A 290 -37.86 28.43 -27.33
N SER A 291 -36.77 28.53 -28.10
CA SER A 291 -35.51 27.84 -27.81
C SER A 291 -34.89 28.27 -26.48
N PHE A 292 -34.98 29.55 -26.12
CA PHE A 292 -34.46 30.05 -24.86
C PHE A 292 -35.36 29.67 -23.67
N GLY A 293 -36.68 29.68 -23.86
CA GLY A 293 -37.64 29.21 -22.85
C GLY A 293 -37.50 27.71 -22.53
N MET A 294 -37.21 26.88 -23.54
CA MET A 294 -36.93 25.46 -23.32
C MET A 294 -35.58 25.20 -22.66
N ALA A 295 -34.52 25.89 -23.07
CA ALA A 295 -33.19 25.77 -22.45
C ALA A 295 -33.24 26.21 -20.98
N SER A 296 -33.72 27.44 -20.75
CA SER A 296 -34.71 27.81 -19.73
C SER A 296 -35.07 26.79 -18.66
N TYR A 297 -36.15 26.10 -19.01
CA TYR A 297 -36.81 25.08 -18.23
C TYR A 297 -35.91 23.88 -17.92
N VAL A 298 -35.19 23.35 -18.92
CA VAL A 298 -34.33 22.16 -18.74
C VAL A 298 -33.21 22.44 -17.75
N PHE A 299 -32.56 23.59 -17.84
CA PHE A 299 -31.47 23.96 -16.94
C PHE A 299 -31.97 24.19 -15.52
N THR A 300 -33.15 24.83 -15.36
CA THR A 300 -33.80 25.00 -14.05
C THR A 300 -34.15 23.66 -13.41
N LEU A 301 -34.72 22.73 -14.19
CA LEU A 301 -35.03 21.39 -13.72
C LEU A 301 -33.77 20.64 -13.30
N PHE A 302 -32.70 20.71 -14.09
CA PHE A 302 -31.40 20.12 -13.75
C PHE A 302 -30.80 20.75 -12.48
N ALA A 303 -30.87 22.07 -12.32
CA ALA A 303 -30.37 22.81 -11.17
C ALA A 303 -31.04 22.40 -9.85
N ILE A 304 -32.29 21.96 -9.89
CA ILE A 304 -33.03 21.47 -8.71
C ILE A 304 -32.79 19.96 -8.50
N LEU A 305 -32.88 19.16 -9.57
CA LEU A 305 -32.74 17.70 -9.47
C LEU A 305 -31.30 17.25 -9.19
N ALA A 306 -30.28 17.95 -9.68
CA ALA A 306 -28.88 17.55 -9.50
C ALA A 306 -28.44 17.60 -8.03
N PRO A 307 -28.66 18.69 -7.26
CA PRO A 307 -28.37 18.70 -5.82
C PRO A 307 -29.20 17.68 -5.03
N LEU A 308 -30.49 17.52 -5.37
CA LEU A 308 -31.39 16.58 -4.68
C LEU A 308 -30.92 15.13 -4.88
N SER A 309 -30.60 14.75 -6.12
CA SER A 309 -30.07 13.43 -6.45
C SER A 309 -28.71 13.18 -5.81
N ALA A 310 -27.84 14.19 -5.72
CA ALA A 310 -26.57 14.09 -5.01
C ALA A 310 -26.78 13.82 -3.51
N ILE A 311 -27.71 14.51 -2.85
CA ILE A 311 -28.06 14.28 -1.44
C ILE A 311 -28.58 12.85 -1.24
N VAL A 312 -29.52 12.40 -2.08
CA VAL A 312 -30.06 11.04 -2.02
C VAL A 312 -28.96 10.00 -2.22
N ALA A 313 -28.09 10.19 -3.20
CA ALA A 313 -26.95 9.30 -3.45
C ALA A 313 -25.99 9.24 -2.26
N ILE A 314 -25.70 10.39 -1.63
CA ILE A 314 -24.88 10.45 -0.41
C ILE A 314 -25.53 9.65 0.71
N ILE A 315 -26.81 9.89 1.02
CA ILE A 315 -27.57 9.15 2.05
C ILE A 315 -27.55 7.64 1.78
N PHE A 316 -27.79 7.25 0.53
CA PHE A 316 -27.75 5.85 0.11
C PHE A 316 -26.38 5.22 0.36
N ILE A 317 -25.28 5.90 -0.03
CA ILE A 317 -23.91 5.44 0.25
C ILE A 317 -23.67 5.28 1.75
N PHE A 318 -24.11 6.24 2.58
CA PHE A 318 -24.02 6.15 4.04
C PHE A 318 -24.77 4.93 4.58
N LEU A 319 -25.99 4.67 4.10
CA LEU A 319 -26.80 3.53 4.51
C LEU A 319 -26.11 2.20 4.16
N VAL A 320 -25.56 2.08 2.94
CA VAL A 320 -24.78 0.91 2.53
C VAL A 320 -23.55 0.70 3.43
N ILE A 321 -22.79 1.76 3.69
CA ILE A 321 -21.61 1.70 4.59
C ILE A 321 -22.03 1.27 6.00
N PHE A 322 -23.13 1.83 6.52
CA PHE A 322 -23.64 1.52 7.86
C PHE A 322 -24.07 0.06 7.96
N VAL A 323 -24.90 -0.43 7.03
CA VAL A 323 -25.37 -1.82 7.00
C VAL A 323 -24.18 -2.79 6.87
N PHE A 324 -23.20 -2.48 6.02
CA PHE A 324 -22.00 -3.31 5.87
C PHE A 324 -21.16 -3.36 7.17
N ASN A 325 -20.92 -2.21 7.80
CA ASN A 325 -20.19 -2.14 9.07
C ASN A 325 -20.96 -2.86 10.19
N LEU A 326 -22.28 -2.73 10.26
CA LEU A 326 -23.13 -3.42 11.23
C LEU A 326 -23.07 -4.93 11.04
N MET A 327 -23.25 -5.43 9.81
CA MET A 327 -23.14 -6.85 9.49
C MET A 327 -21.76 -7.39 9.87
N ARG A 328 -20.68 -6.67 9.56
CA ARG A 328 -19.32 -7.08 9.92
C ARG A 328 -19.15 -7.18 11.43
N THR A 329 -19.62 -6.18 12.19
CA THR A 329 -19.57 -6.17 13.65
C THR A 329 -20.35 -7.33 14.25
N LEU A 330 -21.56 -7.61 13.75
CA LEU A 330 -22.38 -8.74 14.19
C LEU A 330 -21.72 -10.08 13.89
N ARG A 331 -21.12 -10.26 12.71
CA ARG A 331 -20.37 -11.47 12.35
C ARG A 331 -19.16 -11.69 13.26
N VAL A 332 -18.40 -10.65 13.55
CA VAL A 332 -17.23 -10.73 14.45
C VAL A 332 -17.68 -11.05 15.87
N ARG A 333 -18.75 -10.41 16.36
CA ARG A 333 -19.33 -10.70 17.68
C ARG A 333 -19.81 -12.15 17.78
N LYS A 334 -20.51 -12.66 16.76
CA LYS A 334 -20.95 -14.06 16.70
C LYS A 334 -19.77 -15.02 16.74
N LYS A 335 -18.71 -14.76 15.96
CA LYS A 335 -17.50 -15.59 15.93
C LYS A 335 -16.77 -15.59 17.27
N ARG A 336 -16.67 -14.44 17.94
CA ARG A 336 -16.04 -14.35 19.27
C ARG A 336 -16.83 -15.11 20.34
N ARG A 337 -18.16 -15.01 20.33
CA ARG A 337 -19.03 -15.82 21.20
C ARG A 337 -18.84 -17.32 21.00
N GLN A 338 -18.72 -17.77 19.75
CA GLN A 338 -18.43 -19.18 19.43
C GLN A 338 -17.05 -19.65 19.90
N GLN A 339 -16.09 -18.73 20.06
CA GLN A 339 -14.72 -19.02 20.51
C GLN A 339 -14.56 -18.92 22.05
N GLY A 340 -15.66 -18.81 22.81
CA GLY A 340 -15.62 -18.75 24.27
C GLY A 340 -15.05 -17.45 24.85
N ALA A 341 -14.66 -16.50 24.00
CA ALA A 341 -14.30 -15.15 24.43
C ALA A 341 -15.61 -14.40 24.73
N GLY A 342 -15.96 -14.31 26.01
CA GLY A 342 -17.17 -13.62 26.48
C GLY A 342 -17.30 -12.22 25.86
N VAL A 343 -18.45 -11.96 25.22
CA VAL A 343 -18.88 -10.63 24.73
C VAL A 343 -20.33 -10.34 25.08
#